data_AF-A0AAW1J4N1-F1
#
_entry.id   AF-A0AAW1J4N1-F1
#
_cell.length_a   1.000
_cell.length_b   1.000
_cell.length_c   1.000
_cell.angle_alpha   90.00
_cell.angle_beta   90.00
_cell.angle_gamma   90.00
#
_symmetry.space_group_name_H-M   'P 1'
#
loop_
_entity.id
_entity.type
_entity.pdbx_description
1 polymer ?
#
loop_
_entity_poly.entity_id
_entity_poly.type
_entity_poly.pdbx_seq_one_letter_code
_entity_poly.pdbx_strand_id
1 'polypeptide(L)'
;MTKLLDVNHTNPNGVHQTRHIDDGAVRWPFYIYLSGSMFCLISSSVCHLFCCHSHHLNLWLLRMDYTGIAVMIVTSFFPAMYYIFQCQPVWQITYLVGISIFGAFTIVTLLSPTLSSGRCRNFRAILFVSMGLFGVIPAIHACILNWDNPRRNLTLAYEAGMALSYLTGTVFYVSRIPERWKPGFFDLVGQSHQIFHVFVVIGALTHYGAALVFMEYRDQVKC
;
A
#
# COMPACT_ATOMS: atom_id res chain seq x y z
N MET A 1 7.77 23.18 -55.73
CA MET A 1 8.70 22.27 -55.01
C MET A 1 8.02 21.98 -53.68
N THR A 2 7.34 20.87 -53.42
CA THR A 2 7.50 19.49 -53.91
C THR A 2 6.20 18.71 -53.62
N LYS A 3 5.68 18.02 -54.65
CA LYS A 3 4.76 16.86 -54.71
C LYS A 3 3.93 16.47 -53.46
N LEU A 4 2.60 16.68 -53.53
CA LEU A 4 1.60 15.81 -52.90
C LEU A 4 1.31 14.67 -53.89
N LEU A 5 1.78 13.46 -53.57
CA LEU A 5 1.40 12.23 -54.29
C LEU A 5 0.35 11.50 -53.46
N ASP A 6 -0.84 11.46 -54.03
CA ASP A 6 -1.93 10.58 -53.66
C ASP A 6 -1.60 9.17 -54.16
N VAL A 7 -1.55 8.18 -53.26
CA VAL A 7 -1.66 6.77 -53.64
C VAL A 7 -2.59 6.09 -52.64
N ASN A 8 -3.85 6.07 -53.05
CA ASN A 8 -4.88 5.15 -52.64
C ASN A 8 -4.34 3.69 -52.66
N HIS A 9 -4.12 3.09 -51.49
CA HIS A 9 -4.01 1.64 -51.36
C HIS A 9 -5.35 1.09 -50.88
N THR A 10 -6.26 0.86 -51.82
CA THR A 10 -7.37 -0.07 -51.63
C THR A 10 -6.82 -1.49 -51.58
N ASN A 11 -6.80 -2.08 -50.39
CA ASN A 11 -6.59 -3.51 -50.21
C ASN A 11 -7.94 -4.23 -50.48
N PRO A 12 -8.02 -5.18 -51.44
CA PRO A 12 -9.28 -5.81 -51.84
C PRO A 12 -9.77 -6.90 -50.87
N ASN A 13 -9.14 -7.07 -49.71
CA ASN A 13 -9.61 -7.99 -48.68
C ASN A 13 -10.23 -7.17 -47.54
N GLY A 14 -11.57 -7.02 -47.59
CA GLY A 14 -12.40 -6.38 -46.58
C GLY A 14 -12.39 -7.11 -45.23
N VAL A 15 -11.23 -7.17 -44.59
CA VAL A 15 -11.14 -7.33 -43.16
C VAL A 15 -11.00 -5.91 -42.62
N HIS A 16 -12.09 -5.39 -42.06
CA HIS A 16 -11.97 -4.34 -41.05
C HIS A 16 -11.03 -4.91 -39.99
N GLN A 17 -9.75 -4.54 -40.05
CA GLN A 17 -8.89 -4.65 -38.90
C GLN A 17 -9.39 -3.57 -37.97
N THR A 18 -10.45 -3.90 -37.23
CA THR A 18 -10.76 -3.27 -35.96
C THR A 18 -9.43 -3.28 -35.24
N ARG A 19 -8.82 -2.09 -35.12
CA ARG A 19 -7.94 -1.83 -33.99
C ARG A 19 -8.75 -2.27 -32.79
N HIS A 20 -8.45 -3.46 -32.26
CA HIS A 20 -8.78 -3.77 -30.89
C HIS A 20 -8.24 -2.57 -30.12
N ILE A 21 -9.15 -1.70 -29.70
CA ILE A 21 -8.87 -0.77 -28.62
C ILE A 21 -8.38 -1.71 -27.54
N ASP A 22 -7.07 -1.66 -27.28
CA ASP A 22 -6.42 -2.45 -26.24
C ASP A 22 -7.35 -2.42 -25.02
N ASP A 23 -7.80 -3.59 -24.58
CA ASP A 23 -8.36 -3.74 -23.24
C ASP A 23 -7.23 -3.30 -22.30
N GLY A 24 -7.23 -2.01 -21.96
CA GLY A 24 -6.18 -1.41 -21.16
C GLY A 24 -5.99 -2.26 -19.92
N ALA A 25 -4.74 -2.66 -19.65
CA ALA A 25 -4.46 -3.61 -18.60
C ALA A 25 -5.17 -3.24 -17.31
N VAL A 26 -5.70 -4.25 -16.62
CA VAL A 26 -6.60 -4.08 -15.48
C VAL A 26 -5.93 -3.23 -14.37
N ARG A 27 -6.37 -1.96 -14.21
CA ARG A 27 -5.75 -0.99 -13.27
C ARG A 27 -6.48 -0.82 -11.94
N TRP A 28 -7.65 -1.43 -11.75
CA TRP A 28 -8.41 -1.27 -10.50
C TRP A 28 -7.63 -1.65 -9.23
N PRO A 29 -6.73 -2.67 -9.20
CA PRO A 29 -5.99 -3.00 -7.98
C PRO A 29 -5.10 -1.85 -7.51
N PHE A 30 -4.49 -1.14 -8.45
CA PHE A 30 -3.69 0.04 -8.17
C PHE A 30 -4.54 1.19 -7.61
N TYR A 31 -5.73 1.43 -8.16
CA TYR A 31 -6.63 2.46 -7.64
C TYR A 31 -7.14 2.15 -6.23
N ILE A 32 -7.32 0.87 -5.88
CA ILE A 32 -7.66 0.45 -4.51
C ILE A 32 -6.53 0.82 -3.55
N TYR A 33 -5.29 0.49 -3.89
CA TYR A 33 -4.13 0.88 -3.08
C TYR A 33 -4.04 2.40 -2.91
N LEU A 34 -4.20 3.16 -3.99
CA LEU A 34 -4.15 4.62 -3.93
C LEU A 34 -5.27 5.18 -3.04
N SER A 35 -6.50 4.68 -3.19
CA SER A 35 -7.65 5.10 -2.39
C SER A 35 -7.45 4.80 -0.90
N GLY A 36 -6.93 3.61 -0.56
CA GLY A 36 -6.63 3.25 0.82
C GLY A 36 -5.52 4.09 1.44
N SER A 37 -4.48 4.40 0.67
CA SER A 37 -3.40 5.29 1.08
C SER A 37 -3.89 6.72 1.32
N MET A 38 -4.71 7.25 0.41
CA MET A 38 -5.33 8.57 0.56
C MET A 38 -6.23 8.61 1.79
N PHE A 39 -7.06 7.58 2.00
CA PHE A 39 -7.90 7.48 3.19
C PHE A 39 -7.07 7.52 4.48
N CYS A 40 -5.98 6.76 4.56
CA CYS A 40 -5.07 6.75 5.70
C CYS A 40 -4.46 8.13 5.99
N LEU A 41 -3.94 8.80 4.96
CA LEU A 41 -3.27 10.09 5.13
C LEU A 41 -4.27 11.21 5.48
N ILE A 42 -5.47 11.18 4.88
CA ILE A 42 -6.54 12.13 5.18
C ILE A 42 -7.07 11.90 6.59
N SER A 43 -7.37 10.66 6.98
CA SER A 43 -7.88 10.37 8.32
C SER A 43 -6.87 10.80 9.40
N SER A 44 -5.58 10.59 9.15
CA SER A 44 -4.52 11.05 10.04
C SER A 44 -4.43 12.57 10.14
N SER A 45 -4.47 13.25 8.99
CA SER A 45 -4.40 14.71 8.92
C SER A 45 -5.59 15.35 9.63
N VAL A 46 -6.81 14.87 9.38
CA VAL A 46 -8.04 15.32 10.05
C VAL A 46 -7.96 15.05 11.55
N CYS A 47 -7.47 13.87 11.96
CA CYS A 47 -7.30 13.54 13.36
C CYS A 47 -6.40 14.55 14.07
N HIS A 48 -5.21 14.79 13.54
CA HIS A 48 -4.24 15.70 14.15
C HIS A 48 -4.62 17.18 14.06
N LEU A 49 -5.44 17.57 13.08
CA LEU A 49 -5.96 18.94 12.96
C LEU A 49 -7.04 19.24 14.00
N PHE A 50 -7.93 18.28 14.29
CA PHE A 50 -9.09 18.49 15.16
C PHE A 50 -9.00 17.81 16.54
N CYS A 51 -7.85 17.22 16.90
CA CYS A 51 -7.69 16.48 18.16
C CYS A 51 -7.90 17.33 19.43
N CYS A 52 -7.74 18.64 19.35
CA CYS A 52 -7.92 19.57 20.47
C CYS A 52 -9.36 20.06 20.65
N HIS A 53 -10.29 19.71 19.75
CA HIS A 53 -11.64 20.28 19.73
C HIS A 53 -12.52 19.76 20.89
N SER A 54 -12.65 18.43 21.05
CA SER A 54 -13.38 17.84 22.18
C SER A 54 -12.90 16.42 22.47
N HIS A 55 -13.05 15.98 23.73
CA HIS A 55 -12.60 14.65 24.15
C HIS A 55 -13.26 13.53 23.35
N HIS A 56 -14.59 13.61 23.15
CA HIS A 56 -15.34 12.60 22.38
C HIS A 56 -14.89 12.55 20.92
N LEU A 57 -14.77 13.71 20.25
CA LEU A 57 -14.33 13.77 18.86
C LEU A 57 -12.91 13.23 18.70
N ASN A 58 -11.99 13.60 19.60
CA ASN A 58 -10.61 13.12 19.58
C ASN A 58 -10.53 11.58 19.65
N LEU A 59 -11.30 10.95 20.53
CA LEU A 59 -11.33 9.49 20.63
C LEU A 59 -11.82 8.82 19.33
N TRP A 60 -12.84 9.39 18.68
CA TRP A 60 -13.33 8.90 17.39
C TRP A 60 -12.30 9.09 16.28
N LEU A 61 -11.69 10.27 16.19
CA LEU A 61 -10.68 10.59 15.20
C LEU A 61 -9.45 9.69 15.32
N LEU A 62 -8.97 9.41 16.54
CA LEU A 62 -7.85 8.49 16.77
C LEU A 62 -8.16 7.07 16.31
N ARG A 63 -9.40 6.59 16.51
CA ARG A 63 -9.82 5.28 16.01
C ARG A 63 -9.87 5.24 14.48
N MET A 64 -10.31 6.33 13.85
CA MET A 64 -10.32 6.47 12.39
C MET A 64 -8.91 6.56 11.80
N ASP A 65 -7.98 7.22 12.49
CA ASP A 65 -6.55 7.26 12.12
C ASP A 65 -5.94 5.84 12.16
N TYR A 66 -6.16 5.09 13.25
CA TYR A 66 -5.72 3.69 13.34
C TYR A 66 -6.38 2.78 12.30
N THR A 67 -7.65 3.01 12.00
CA THR A 67 -8.37 2.28 10.94
C THR A 67 -7.74 2.58 9.57
N GLY A 68 -7.32 3.83 9.34
CA GLY A 68 -6.58 4.24 8.15
C GLY A 68 -5.35 3.38 7.88
N ILE A 69 -4.53 3.15 8.91
CA ILE A 69 -3.33 2.30 8.81
C ILE A 69 -3.70 0.88 8.38
N ALA A 70 -4.70 0.27 9.03
CA ALA A 70 -5.15 -1.08 8.68
C ALA A 70 -5.68 -1.16 7.24
N VAL A 71 -6.47 -0.18 6.80
CA VAL A 71 -6.99 -0.09 5.42
C VAL A 71 -5.85 0.06 4.42
N MET A 72 -4.87 0.92 4.68
CA MET A 72 -3.70 1.08 3.80
C MET A 72 -2.92 -0.24 3.66
N ILE A 73 -2.71 -0.98 4.74
CA ILE A 73 -2.04 -2.29 4.69
C ILE A 73 -2.86 -3.29 3.88
N VAL A 74 -4.18 -3.39 4.08
CA VAL A 74 -5.01 -4.33 3.30
C VAL A 74 -4.98 -3.97 1.82
N THR A 75 -5.16 -2.70 1.50
CA THR A 75 -5.26 -2.23 0.11
C THR A 75 -3.93 -2.31 -0.64
N SER A 76 -2.77 -2.23 0.02
CA SER A 76 -1.46 -2.42 -0.62
C SER A 76 -1.24 -3.85 -1.13
N PHE A 77 -1.92 -4.86 -0.56
CA PHE A 77 -1.82 -6.23 -1.06
C PHE A 77 -2.54 -6.44 -2.40
N PHE A 78 -3.49 -5.58 -2.77
CA PHE A 78 -4.26 -5.74 -4.00
C PHE A 78 -3.40 -5.71 -5.27
N PRO A 79 -2.58 -4.68 -5.55
CA PRO A 79 -1.72 -4.69 -6.73
C PRO A 79 -0.71 -5.84 -6.69
N ALA A 80 -0.04 -6.06 -5.55
CA ALA A 80 0.96 -7.12 -5.42
C ALA A 80 0.36 -8.51 -5.71
N MET A 81 -0.73 -8.89 -5.04
CA MET A 81 -1.32 -10.21 -5.22
C MET A 81 -1.97 -10.38 -6.59
N TYR A 82 -2.69 -9.35 -7.07
CA TYR A 82 -3.42 -9.42 -8.34
C TYR A 82 -2.47 -9.56 -9.53
N TYR A 83 -1.37 -8.80 -9.55
CA TYR A 83 -0.45 -8.80 -10.69
C TYR A 83 0.59 -9.94 -10.63
N ILE A 84 1.08 -10.30 -9.44
CA ILE A 84 2.08 -11.38 -9.31
C ILE A 84 1.43 -12.75 -9.57
N PHE A 85 0.25 -13.01 -9.01
CA PHE A 85 -0.41 -14.32 -9.06
C PHE A 85 -1.49 -14.38 -10.17
N GLN A 86 -1.39 -13.53 -11.19
CA GLN A 86 -2.35 -13.45 -12.30
C GLN A 86 -2.65 -14.80 -12.99
N CYS A 87 -1.65 -15.68 -13.12
CA CYS A 87 -1.82 -17.01 -13.72
C CYS A 87 -2.23 -18.08 -12.69
N GLN A 88 -2.38 -17.71 -11.43
CA GLN A 88 -2.59 -18.59 -10.28
C GLN A 88 -3.74 -18.05 -9.40
N PRO A 89 -4.99 -18.06 -9.91
CA PRO A 89 -6.12 -17.35 -9.30
C PRO A 89 -6.48 -17.87 -7.90
N VAL A 90 -6.23 -19.15 -7.61
CA VAL A 90 -6.45 -19.72 -6.28
C VAL A 90 -5.59 -19.01 -5.23
N TRP A 91 -4.28 -18.91 -5.48
CA TRP A 91 -3.34 -18.27 -4.55
C TRP A 91 -3.60 -16.78 -4.41
N GLN A 92 -3.90 -16.12 -5.53
CA GLN A 92 -4.31 -14.72 -5.56
C GLN A 92 -5.49 -14.46 -4.61
N ILE A 93 -6.57 -15.24 -4.73
CA ILE A 93 -7.76 -15.08 -3.88
C ILE A 93 -7.45 -15.45 -2.43
N THR A 94 -6.72 -16.54 -2.18
CA THR A 94 -6.38 -16.97 -0.82
C THR A 94 -5.63 -15.86 -0.05
N TYR A 95 -4.62 -15.24 -0.64
CA TYR A 95 -3.88 -14.18 0.02
C TYR A 95 -4.71 -12.91 0.23
N LEU A 96 -5.52 -12.52 -0.76
CA LEU A 96 -6.41 -11.35 -0.65
C LEU A 96 -7.50 -11.53 0.41
N VAL A 97 -8.11 -12.70 0.48
CA VAL A 97 -9.09 -13.03 1.53
C VAL A 97 -8.40 -13.07 2.89
N GLY A 98 -7.22 -13.70 2.99
CA GLY A 98 -6.46 -13.79 4.23
C GLY A 98 -6.13 -12.42 4.83
N ILE A 99 -5.55 -11.51 4.03
CA ILE A 99 -5.23 -10.16 4.51
C ILE A 99 -6.50 -9.35 4.81
N SER A 100 -7.58 -9.54 4.05
CA SER A 100 -8.86 -8.85 4.30
C SER A 100 -9.50 -9.27 5.62
N ILE A 101 -9.48 -10.58 5.94
CA ILE A 101 -9.97 -11.10 7.23
C ILE A 101 -9.10 -10.55 8.38
N PHE A 102 -7.78 -10.59 8.23
CA PHE A 102 -6.87 -10.07 9.25
C PHE A 102 -7.05 -8.55 9.45
N GLY A 103 -7.23 -7.81 8.36
CA GLY A 103 -7.55 -6.38 8.39
C GLY A 103 -8.88 -6.09 9.09
N ALA A 104 -9.94 -6.83 8.75
CA ALA A 104 -11.25 -6.68 9.41
C ALA A 104 -11.16 -6.96 10.91
N PHE A 105 -10.47 -8.04 11.31
CA PHE A 105 -10.20 -8.34 12.71
C PHE A 105 -9.47 -7.19 13.42
N THR A 106 -8.44 -6.64 12.77
CA THR A 106 -7.66 -5.52 13.31
C THR A 106 -8.50 -4.25 13.45
N ILE A 107 -9.33 -3.92 12.46
CA ILE A 107 -10.24 -2.77 12.50
C ILE A 107 -11.24 -2.92 13.65
N VAL A 108 -11.91 -4.07 13.77
CA VAL A 108 -12.86 -4.34 14.87
C VAL A 108 -12.16 -4.19 16.23
N THR A 109 -10.94 -4.71 16.34
CA THR A 109 -10.11 -4.59 17.56
C THR A 109 -9.79 -3.13 17.89
N LEU A 110 -9.46 -2.31 16.90
CA LEU A 110 -9.06 -0.91 17.07
C LEU A 110 -10.25 0.04 17.28
N LEU A 111 -11.46 -0.33 16.86
CA LEU A 111 -12.68 0.42 17.17
C LEU A 111 -13.05 0.29 18.66
N SER A 112 -12.53 -0.71 19.37
CA SER A 112 -12.71 -0.83 20.82
C SER A 112 -11.99 0.28 21.60
N PRO A 113 -12.67 1.00 22.51
CA PRO A 113 -12.07 2.07 23.33
C PRO A 113 -10.90 1.61 24.18
N THR A 114 -10.96 0.38 24.70
CA THR A 114 -9.96 -0.16 25.64
C THR A 114 -8.66 -0.49 24.91
N LEU A 115 -8.77 -1.10 23.72
CA LEU A 115 -7.64 -1.57 22.91
C LEU A 115 -7.01 -0.46 22.06
N SER A 116 -7.76 0.61 21.78
CA SER A 116 -7.23 1.83 21.13
C SER A 116 -6.54 2.79 22.10
N SER A 117 -6.59 2.53 23.42
CA SER A 117 -6.00 3.40 24.43
C SER A 117 -4.48 3.57 24.27
N GLY A 118 -3.95 4.68 24.80
CA GLY A 118 -2.51 4.97 24.76
C GLY A 118 -1.64 3.92 25.47
N ARG A 119 -2.21 3.16 26.43
CA ARG A 119 -1.54 2.07 27.15
C ARG A 119 -1.29 0.87 26.25
N CYS A 120 -2.17 0.63 25.28
CA CYS A 120 -2.09 -0.48 24.32
C CYS A 120 -1.24 -0.15 23.08
N ARG A 121 -0.34 0.85 23.16
CA ARG A 121 0.52 1.25 22.03
C ARG A 121 1.28 0.09 21.40
N ASN A 122 1.97 -0.69 22.22
CA ASN A 122 2.78 -1.82 21.75
C ASN A 122 1.90 -2.89 21.12
N PHE A 123 0.72 -3.14 21.69
CA PHE A 123 -0.25 -4.07 21.12
C PHE A 123 -0.70 -3.64 19.72
N ARG A 124 -1.02 -2.36 19.52
CA ARG A 124 -1.39 -1.85 18.18
C ARG A 124 -0.23 -1.94 17.19
N ALA A 125 0.99 -1.62 17.61
CA ALA A 125 2.17 -1.78 16.77
C ALA A 125 2.37 -3.26 16.36
N ILE A 126 2.22 -4.20 17.29
CA ILE A 126 2.29 -5.64 17.00
C ILE A 126 1.22 -6.06 16.00
N LEU A 127 -0.02 -5.57 16.12
CA LEU A 127 -1.09 -5.87 15.15
C LEU A 127 -0.71 -5.42 13.74
N PHE A 128 -0.31 -4.15 13.57
CA PHE A 128 0.06 -3.61 12.26
C PHE A 128 1.30 -4.29 11.68
N VAL A 129 2.33 -4.52 12.49
CA VAL A 129 3.54 -5.24 12.05
C VAL A 129 3.20 -6.66 11.64
N SER A 130 2.35 -7.36 12.41
CA SER A 130 1.92 -8.72 12.06
C SER A 130 1.17 -8.76 10.72
N MET A 131 0.30 -7.78 10.46
CA MET A 131 -0.36 -7.65 9.15
C MET A 131 0.65 -7.44 8.02
N GLY A 132 1.67 -6.60 8.22
CA GLY A 132 2.74 -6.41 7.23
C GLY A 132 3.57 -7.67 7.01
N LEU A 133 3.93 -8.37 8.09
CA LEU A 133 4.72 -9.61 8.04
C LEU A 133 3.98 -10.77 7.35
N PHE A 134 2.64 -10.76 7.33
CA PHE A 134 1.87 -11.69 6.50
C PHE A 134 2.32 -11.66 5.04
N GLY A 135 2.77 -10.50 4.53
CA GLY A 135 3.29 -10.32 3.17
C GLY A 135 4.58 -11.08 2.85
N VAL A 136 5.33 -11.54 3.86
CA VAL A 136 6.54 -12.35 3.65
C VAL A 136 6.20 -13.69 3.00
N ILE A 137 5.09 -14.31 3.39
CA ILE A 137 4.64 -15.60 2.85
C ILE A 137 4.36 -15.52 1.34
N PRO A 138 3.48 -14.64 0.83
CA PRO A 138 3.26 -14.51 -0.60
C PRO A 138 4.50 -13.97 -1.33
N ALA A 139 5.35 -13.16 -0.70
CA ALA A 139 6.60 -12.72 -1.33
C ALA A 139 7.56 -13.89 -1.61
N ILE A 140 7.76 -14.80 -0.64
CA ILE A 140 8.58 -16.01 -0.84
C ILE A 140 7.94 -16.89 -1.92
N HIS A 141 6.64 -17.11 -1.85
CA HIS A 141 5.93 -17.90 -2.85
C HIS A 141 6.04 -17.30 -4.26
N ALA A 142 5.90 -15.98 -4.37
CA ALA A 142 6.07 -15.24 -5.61
C ALA A 142 7.48 -15.39 -6.19
N CYS A 143 8.51 -15.37 -5.36
CA CYS A 143 9.90 -15.55 -5.78
C CYS A 143 10.14 -16.93 -6.39
N ILE A 144 9.55 -17.97 -5.79
CA ILE A 144 9.67 -19.35 -6.28
C ILE A 144 8.93 -19.51 -7.61
N LEU A 145 7.70 -19.00 -7.72
CA LEU A 145 6.90 -19.12 -8.94
C LEU A 145 7.45 -18.29 -10.11
N ASN A 146 7.96 -17.10 -9.83
CA ASN A 146 8.43 -16.15 -10.84
C ASN A 146 9.95 -16.03 -10.83
N TRP A 147 10.65 -17.16 -10.69
CA TRP A 147 12.11 -17.17 -10.54
C TRP A 147 12.84 -16.49 -11.70
N ASP A 148 12.38 -16.73 -12.93
CA ASP A 148 13.01 -16.22 -14.15
C ASP A 148 12.55 -14.80 -14.54
N ASN A 149 11.68 -14.17 -13.74
CA ASN A 149 11.21 -12.82 -14.04
C ASN A 149 12.34 -11.78 -13.86
N PRO A 150 12.76 -11.07 -14.92
CA PRO A 150 13.86 -10.11 -14.83
C PRO A 150 13.56 -8.92 -13.91
N ARG A 151 12.28 -8.58 -13.68
CA ARG A 151 11.86 -7.49 -12.79
C ARG A 151 11.75 -7.91 -11.32
N ARG A 152 11.84 -9.21 -11.00
CA ARG A 152 11.70 -9.75 -9.64
C ARG A 152 12.57 -9.03 -8.62
N ASN A 153 13.86 -8.89 -8.90
CA ASN A 153 14.80 -8.27 -7.96
C ASN A 153 14.48 -6.78 -7.71
N LEU A 154 14.03 -6.06 -8.75
CA LEU A 154 13.65 -4.67 -8.63
C LEU A 154 12.40 -4.51 -7.75
N THR A 155 11.38 -5.32 -8.00
CA THR A 155 10.19 -5.37 -7.15
C THR A 155 10.55 -5.69 -5.70
N LEU A 156 11.34 -6.73 -5.47
CA LEU A 156 11.77 -7.11 -4.12
C LEU A 156 12.53 -6.00 -3.41
N ALA A 157 13.35 -5.23 -4.15
CA ALA A 157 14.04 -4.07 -3.59
C ALA A 157 13.05 -2.98 -3.13
N TYR A 158 12.03 -2.68 -3.93
CA TYR A 158 10.98 -1.72 -3.53
C TYR A 158 10.17 -2.21 -2.32
N GLU A 159 9.73 -3.48 -2.32
CA GLU A 159 8.97 -4.06 -1.21
C GLU A 159 9.82 -4.17 0.06
N ALA A 160 11.12 -4.48 -0.06
CA ALA A 160 12.05 -4.43 1.06
C ALA A 160 12.26 -3.01 1.57
N GLY A 161 12.35 -2.02 0.67
CA GLY A 161 12.42 -0.60 1.02
C GLY A 161 11.17 -0.13 1.78
N MET A 162 9.99 -0.56 1.36
CA MET A 162 8.72 -0.33 2.07
C MET A 162 8.77 -0.96 3.47
N ALA A 163 9.11 -2.25 3.56
CA ALA A 163 9.15 -2.98 4.83
C ALA A 163 10.13 -2.34 5.83
N LEU A 164 11.35 -2.00 5.37
CA LEU A 164 12.35 -1.33 6.19
C LEU A 164 11.87 0.04 6.67
N SER A 165 11.20 0.81 5.79
CA SER A 165 10.65 2.12 6.14
C SER A 165 9.59 2.00 7.24
N TYR A 166 8.60 1.13 7.07
CA TYR A 166 7.54 0.94 8.07
C TYR A 166 8.06 0.38 9.39
N LEU A 167 8.99 -0.57 9.37
CA LEU A 167 9.59 -1.12 10.60
C LEU A 167 10.39 -0.05 11.33
N THR A 168 11.20 0.73 10.62
CA THR A 168 11.99 1.82 11.21
C THR A 168 11.08 2.88 11.83
N GLY A 169 10.05 3.33 11.10
CA GLY A 169 9.04 4.24 11.63
C GLY A 169 8.36 3.69 12.89
N THR A 170 7.99 2.41 12.88
CA THR A 170 7.36 1.74 14.03
C THR A 170 8.28 1.71 15.25
N VAL A 171 9.59 1.51 15.06
CA VAL A 171 10.58 1.58 16.14
C VAL A 171 10.59 2.97 16.77
N PHE A 172 10.60 4.05 15.99
CA PHE A 172 10.47 5.42 16.51
C PHE A 172 9.15 5.62 17.26
N TYR A 173 8.03 5.17 16.67
CA TYR A 173 6.70 5.27 17.25
C TYR A 173 6.59 4.62 18.65
N VAL A 174 7.12 3.40 18.78
CA VAL A 174 7.08 2.62 20.04
C VAL A 174 8.09 3.16 21.05
N SER A 175 9.31 3.48 20.61
CA SER A 175 10.40 3.90 21.50
C SER A 175 10.28 5.33 22.01
N ARG A 176 9.50 6.21 21.37
CA ARG A 176 9.42 7.64 21.73
C ARG A 176 10.79 8.34 21.71
N ILE A 177 11.68 7.91 20.84
CA ILE A 177 12.99 8.54 20.64
C ILE A 177 12.82 9.55 19.49
N PRO A 178 13.34 10.78 19.59
CA PRO A 178 14.28 11.28 20.60
C PRO A 178 13.66 11.99 21.81
N GLU A 179 12.34 12.23 21.86
CA GLU A 179 11.71 13.01 22.93
C GLU A 179 11.85 12.38 24.33
N ARG A 180 12.02 11.06 24.40
CA ARG A 180 12.36 10.33 25.64
C ARG A 180 13.73 10.74 26.18
N TRP A 181 14.69 11.07 25.33
CA TRP A 181 16.06 11.41 25.76
C TRP A 181 16.19 12.85 26.23
N LYS A 182 15.42 13.77 25.64
CA LYS A 182 15.44 15.19 26.01
C LYS A 182 14.02 15.78 26.03
N PRO A 183 13.26 15.55 27.13
CA PRO A 183 11.92 16.11 27.28
C PRO A 183 11.92 17.63 27.12
N GLY A 184 10.92 18.19 26.43
CA GLY A 184 10.80 19.64 26.18
C GLY A 184 11.54 20.15 24.94
N PHE A 185 12.54 19.42 24.44
CA PHE A 185 13.32 19.89 23.28
C PHE A 185 12.66 19.57 21.93
N PHE A 186 11.95 18.45 21.85
CA PHE A 186 11.33 17.93 20.63
C PHE A 186 9.80 18.17 20.58
N ASP A 187 9.30 19.16 21.33
CA ASP A 187 7.87 19.41 21.48
C ASP A 187 7.20 19.92 20.19
N LEU A 188 7.94 20.65 19.35
CA LEU A 188 7.44 21.20 18.08
C LEU A 188 7.90 20.41 16.85
N VAL A 189 9.18 20.05 16.79
CA VAL A 189 9.80 19.41 15.62
C VAL A 189 10.69 18.25 16.06
N GLY A 190 10.64 17.14 15.32
CA GLY A 190 11.50 15.98 15.52
C GLY A 190 10.99 14.99 16.56
N GLN A 191 9.74 15.12 17.01
CA GLN A 191 9.09 14.10 17.83
C GLN A 191 8.97 12.77 17.08
N SER A 192 9.04 11.65 17.80
CA SER A 192 9.01 10.31 17.18
C SER A 192 7.76 10.07 16.34
N HIS A 193 6.63 10.68 16.70
CA HIS A 193 5.38 10.57 15.94
C HIS A 193 5.44 11.30 14.59
N GLN A 194 6.15 12.43 14.49
CA GLN A 194 6.41 13.10 13.22
C GLN A 194 7.35 12.25 12.36
N ILE A 195 8.41 11.70 12.95
CA ILE A 195 9.35 10.81 12.26
C ILE A 195 8.62 9.57 11.73
N PHE A 196 7.72 8.98 12.53
CA PHE A 196 6.87 7.88 12.11
C PHE A 196 6.06 8.23 10.85
N HIS A 197 5.40 9.38 10.82
CA HIS A 197 4.63 9.82 9.65
C HIS A 197 5.49 9.98 8.39
N VAL A 198 6.72 10.51 8.53
CA VAL A 198 7.66 10.59 7.40
C VAL A 198 7.99 9.21 6.85
N PHE A 199 8.28 8.23 7.71
CA PHE A 199 8.53 6.86 7.29
C PHE A 199 7.29 6.18 6.69
N VAL A 200 6.09 6.52 7.14
CA VAL A 200 4.84 6.04 6.53
C VAL A 200 4.72 6.52 5.09
N VAL A 201 5.00 7.80 4.82
CA VAL A 201 4.97 8.36 3.47
C VAL A 201 6.05 7.75 2.58
N ILE A 202 7.28 7.60 3.09
CA ILE A 202 8.36 6.93 2.34
C ILE A 202 7.95 5.49 2.00
N GLY A 203 7.43 4.75 2.98
CA GLY A 203 6.92 3.39 2.77
C GLY A 203 5.86 3.33 1.68
N ALA A 204 4.86 4.21 1.74
CA ALA A 204 3.83 4.31 0.71
C ALA A 204 4.44 4.62 -0.68
N LEU A 205 5.34 5.59 -0.79
CA LEU A 205 5.97 5.94 -2.08
C LEU A 205 6.82 4.80 -2.64
N THR A 206 7.55 4.07 -1.80
CA THR A 206 8.32 2.89 -2.25
C THR A 206 7.41 1.77 -2.75
N HIS A 207 6.28 1.51 -2.07
CA HIS A 207 5.29 0.53 -2.53
C HIS A 207 4.57 0.98 -3.79
N TYR A 208 4.27 2.27 -3.93
CA TYR A 208 3.76 2.84 -5.17
C TYR A 208 4.70 2.56 -6.35
N GLY A 209 6.02 2.68 -6.14
CA GLY A 209 7.04 2.26 -7.11
C GLY A 209 6.94 0.78 -7.47
N ALA A 210 6.81 -0.12 -6.48
CA ALA A 210 6.56 -1.55 -6.74
C ALA A 210 5.28 -1.77 -7.56
N ALA A 211 4.20 -1.09 -7.21
CA ALA A 211 2.91 -1.20 -7.89
C ALA A 211 2.95 -0.76 -9.36
N LEU A 212 3.75 0.25 -9.69
CA LEU A 212 4.02 0.63 -11.09
C LEU A 212 4.78 -0.46 -11.83
N VAL A 213 5.81 -1.04 -11.21
CA VAL A 213 6.59 -2.14 -11.81
C VAL A 213 5.70 -3.37 -12.06
N PHE A 214 4.81 -3.69 -11.12
CA PHE A 214 3.82 -4.77 -11.27
C PHE A 214 2.86 -4.52 -12.44
N MET A 215 2.34 -3.30 -12.54
CA MET A 215 1.42 -2.91 -13.61
C MET A 215 2.10 -2.98 -14.98
N GLU A 216 3.31 -2.46 -15.11
CA GLU A 216 4.05 -2.50 -16.38
C GLU A 216 4.40 -3.94 -16.79
N TYR A 217 4.68 -4.83 -15.82
CA TYR A 217 4.90 -6.24 -16.11
C TYR A 217 3.62 -6.95 -16.59
N ARG A 218 2.45 -6.58 -16.06
CA ARG A 218 1.14 -7.09 -16.51
C ARG A 218 0.88 -6.76 -17.98
N ASP A 219 1.27 -5.57 -18.44
CA ASP A 219 1.10 -5.16 -19.83
C ASP A 219 1.90 -6.06 -20.80
N GLN A 220 2.99 -6.66 -20.31
CA GLN A 220 3.92 -7.46 -21.10
C GLN A 220 3.61 -8.96 -21.05
N VAL A 221 2.96 -9.46 -20.00
CA VAL A 221 2.74 -10.88 -19.77
C VAL A 221 1.26 -11.20 -19.64
N LYS A 222 0.73 -11.95 -20.61
CA LYS A 222 -0.63 -12.50 -20.59
C LYS A 222 -0.60 -13.96 -20.18
N CYS A 223 -1.49 -14.27 -19.24
CA CYS A 223 -2.18 -15.54 -19.10
C CYS A 223 -3.66 -15.24 -19.36
#